data_AF-Q0AU23-F1
#
_entry.id   AF-Q0AU23-F1
#
_cell.length_a   1.000
_cell.length_b   1.000
_cell.length_c   1.000
_cell.angle_alpha   90.00
_cell.angle_beta   90.00
_cell.angle_gamma   90.00
#
_symmetry.space_group_name_H-M   'P 1'
#
loop_
_entity.id
_entity.type
_entity.pdbx_description
1 polymer ?
#
loop_
_entity_poly.entity_id
_entity_poly.type
_entity_poly.pdbx_seq_one_letter_code
_entity_poly.pdbx_strand_id
1 'polypeptide(L)'
;MLNLCVKYLFSHQSFAEMSKEDRIRACYLHACLKRVNREYVTNASLRERFNIETKNSSMISRLLKQTMERGLIKLADETASDKHKKYLPFWA
;
A
#
# COMPACT_ATOMS: atom_id res chain seq x y z
N MET A 1 -14.89 1.25 6.66
CA MET A 1 -14.59 0.90 8.07
C MET A 1 -13.66 -0.32 8.09
N LEU A 2 -12.34 -0.12 7.94
CA LEU A 2 -11.26 -1.11 8.19
C LEU A 2 -9.89 -0.43 7.88
N ASN A 3 -9.61 0.68 8.56
CA ASN A 3 -8.31 1.35 8.51
C ASN A 3 -7.60 1.19 9.86
N LEU A 4 -7.08 0.00 10.15
CA LEU A 4 -6.24 -0.25 11.32
C LEU A 4 -5.05 -1.12 10.90
N CYS A 5 -3.87 -0.49 10.84
CA CYS A 5 -2.60 -1.19 10.70
C CYS A 5 -2.09 -1.46 12.12
N VAL A 6 -2.16 -2.71 12.56
CA VAL A 6 -1.88 -3.10 13.94
C VAL A 6 -0.42 -3.48 14.11
N LYS A 7 0.25 -2.79 15.02
CA LYS A 7 1.36 -3.33 15.82
C LYS A 7 1.14 -2.83 17.24
N TYR A 8 0.49 -3.68 18.05
CA TYR A 8 0.13 -3.42 19.45
C TYR A 8 -0.97 -2.35 19.64
N LEU A 9 -1.97 -2.74 20.42
CA LEU A 9 -3.16 -1.96 20.77
C LEU A 9 -2.84 -0.49 21.14
N PHE A 10 -3.54 0.46 20.51
CA PHE A 10 -3.71 1.87 20.95
C PHE A 10 -2.64 2.94 20.69
N SER A 11 -1.98 2.98 19.52
CA SER A 11 -1.50 4.30 19.04
C SER A 11 -1.59 4.45 17.53
N HIS A 12 -2.21 5.54 17.08
CA HIS A 12 -2.16 5.96 15.69
C HIS A 12 -0.75 6.45 15.39
N GLN A 13 0.04 5.63 14.73
CA GLN A 13 1.35 6.04 14.24
C GLN A 13 1.18 6.73 12.89
N SER A 14 1.69 7.96 12.76
CA SER A 14 1.73 8.65 11.48
C SER A 14 2.67 7.92 10.51
N PHE A 15 2.48 8.14 9.21
CA PHE A 15 3.38 7.54 8.20
C PHE A 15 4.85 7.88 8.47
N ALA A 16 5.15 9.07 9.00
CA ALA A 16 6.50 9.52 9.30
C ALA A 16 7.16 8.71 10.43
N GLU A 17 6.38 8.32 11.44
CA GLU A 17 6.85 7.59 12.62
C GLU A 17 6.99 6.08 12.36
N MET A 18 6.32 5.54 11.33
CA MET A 18 6.43 4.13 10.97
C MET A 18 7.83 3.79 10.48
N SER A 19 8.37 2.66 10.94
CA SER A 19 9.59 2.07 10.37
C SER A 19 9.36 1.67 8.90
N LYS A 20 10.44 1.56 8.13
CA LYS A 20 10.36 1.11 6.72
C LYS A 20 9.64 -0.24 6.60
N GLU A 21 9.96 -1.18 7.48
CA GLU A 21 9.36 -2.51 7.47
C GLU A 21 7.88 -2.48 7.84
N ASP A 22 7.47 -1.57 8.72
CA ASP A 22 6.05 -1.41 9.05
C ASP A 22 5.25 -0.83 7.90
N ARG A 23 5.82 0.13 7.15
CA ARG A 23 5.19 0.67 5.94
C ARG A 23 5.01 -0.42 4.87
N ILE A 24 6.03 -1.25 4.66
CA ILE A 24 5.98 -2.37 3.70
C ILE A 24 4.90 -3.38 4.13
N ARG A 25 4.88 -3.78 5.40
CA ARG A 25 3.84 -4.65 5.95
C ARG A 25 2.45 -4.04 5.81
N ALA A 26 2.29 -2.76 6.12
CA ALA A 26 1.04 -2.03 5.98
C ALA A 26 0.54 -2.00 4.53
N CYS A 27 1.44 -1.80 3.57
CA CYS A 27 1.13 -1.86 2.14
C CYS A 27 0.65 -3.26 1.73
N TYR A 28 1.35 -4.31 2.16
CA TYR A 28 0.95 -5.69 1.89
C TYR A 28 -0.41 -6.05 2.49
N LEU A 29 -0.65 -5.69 3.76
CA LEU A 29 -1.94 -5.91 4.42
C LEU A 29 -3.10 -5.17 3.72
N HIS A 30 -2.85 -3.93 3.27
CA HIS A 30 -3.81 -3.20 2.45
C HIS A 30 -4.11 -3.91 1.13
N ALA A 31 -3.10 -4.52 0.50
CA ALA A 31 -3.29 -5.32 -0.71
C ALA A 31 -4.14 -6.56 -0.48
N CYS A 32 -3.89 -7.30 0.59
CA CYS A 32 -4.72 -8.44 0.99
C CYS A 32 -6.16 -8.03 1.23
N LEU A 33 -6.40 -6.94 1.99
CA LEU A 33 -7.74 -6.45 2.29
C LEU A 33 -8.48 -6.02 1.02
N LYS A 34 -7.84 -5.22 0.16
CA LYS A 34 -8.41 -4.82 -1.14
C LYS A 34 -8.79 -6.03 -1.98
N ARG A 35 -7.91 -7.04 -2.06
CA ARG A 35 -8.17 -8.25 -2.85
C ARG A 35 -9.38 -9.04 -2.37
N VAL A 36 -9.53 -9.22 -1.05
CA VAL A 36 -10.69 -9.89 -0.45
C VAL A 36 -11.97 -9.15 -0.78
N ASN A 37 -11.91 -7.81 -0.82
CA ASN A 37 -13.02 -6.95 -1.23
C ASN A 37 -13.20 -6.83 -2.76
N ARG A 38 -12.45 -7.60 -3.57
CA ARG A 38 -12.44 -7.55 -5.05
C ARG A 38 -12.04 -6.18 -5.61
N GLU A 39 -11.22 -5.46 -4.87
CA GLU A 39 -10.63 -4.17 -5.24
C GLU A 39 -9.12 -4.29 -5.48
N TYR A 40 -8.53 -3.25 -6.06
CA TYR A 40 -7.10 -3.16 -6.34
C TYR A 40 -6.42 -2.14 -5.45
N VAL A 41 -5.12 -2.35 -5.21
CA VAL A 41 -4.27 -1.29 -4.65
C VAL A 41 -3.84 -0.35 -5.75
N THR A 42 -4.00 0.93 -5.48
CA THR A 42 -3.48 2.04 -6.30
C THR A 42 -2.72 3.02 -5.41
N ASN A 43 -1.90 3.89 -6.03
CA ASN A 43 -1.25 4.98 -5.29
C ASN A 43 -2.29 5.82 -4.52
N ALA A 44 -3.43 6.15 -5.15
CA ALA A 44 -4.51 6.88 -4.50
C ALA A 44 -5.04 6.17 -3.25
N SER A 45 -5.29 4.86 -3.32
CA SER A 45 -5.81 4.10 -2.17
C SER A 45 -4.85 4.07 -0.97
N LEU A 46 -3.53 4.04 -1.22
CA LEU A 46 -2.52 4.07 -0.16
C LEU A 46 -2.34 5.48 0.41
N ARG A 47 -2.43 6.52 -0.44
CA ARG A 47 -2.42 7.91 0.03
C ARG A 47 -3.57 8.18 0.98
N GLU A 48 -4.77 7.76 0.61
CA GLU A 48 -5.96 7.86 1.46
C GLU A 48 -5.73 7.12 2.79
N ARG A 49 -5.25 5.86 2.75
CA ARG A 49 -4.98 5.07 3.95
C ARG A 49 -3.98 5.72 4.90
N PHE A 50 -2.90 6.29 4.37
CA PHE A 50 -1.82 6.89 5.15
C PHE A 50 -2.00 8.41 5.38
N ASN A 51 -3.13 8.98 4.97
CA ASN A 51 -3.41 10.41 5.02
C ASN A 51 -2.29 11.27 4.40
N ILE A 52 -1.85 10.90 3.19
CA ILE A 52 -0.78 11.58 2.46
C ILE A 52 -1.36 12.47 1.35
N GLU A 53 -1.01 13.76 1.41
CA GLU A 53 -1.37 14.73 0.38
C GLU A 53 -0.87 14.34 -1.02
N THR A 54 -1.62 14.73 -2.06
CA THR A 54 -1.29 14.42 -3.46
C THR A 54 0.09 14.92 -3.88
N LYS A 55 0.56 16.07 -3.35
CA LYS A 55 1.92 16.59 -3.62
C LYS A 55 3.04 15.62 -3.19
N ASN A 56 2.74 14.74 -2.25
CA ASN A 56 3.66 13.78 -1.66
C ASN A 56 3.51 12.36 -2.26
N SER A 57 2.86 12.22 -3.42
CA SER A 57 2.59 10.92 -4.07
C SER A 57 3.84 10.09 -4.36
N SER A 58 5.00 10.73 -4.53
CA SER A 58 6.28 10.07 -4.77
C SER A 58 6.69 9.13 -3.63
N MET A 59 6.30 9.44 -2.38
CA MET A 59 6.57 8.55 -1.23
C MET A 59 5.82 7.23 -1.35
N ILE A 60 4.56 7.27 -1.78
CA ILE A 60 3.76 6.06 -2.01
C ILE A 60 4.26 5.26 -3.20
N SER A 61 4.66 5.93 -4.29
CA SER A 61 5.29 5.24 -5.42
C SER A 61 6.55 4.48 -5.02
N ARG A 62 7.39 5.08 -4.15
CA ARG A 62 8.57 4.42 -3.59
C ARG A 62 8.20 3.22 -2.72
N LEU A 63 7.17 3.35 -1.87
CA LEU A 63 6.69 2.26 -1.03
C LEU A 63 6.18 1.07 -1.86
N LEU A 64 5.39 1.34 -2.91
CA LEU A 64 4.91 0.31 -3.83
C LEU A 64 6.06 -0.43 -4.50
N LYS A 65 7.06 0.31 -5.01
CA LYS A 65 8.26 -0.27 -5.60
C LYS A 65 9.00 -1.18 -4.62
N GLN A 66 9.26 -0.70 -3.40
CA GLN A 66 9.93 -1.48 -2.36
C GLN A 66 9.15 -2.73 -1.95
N THR A 67 7.83 -2.64 -1.89
CA THR A 67 6.97 -3.77 -1.52
C THR A 67 6.94 -4.82 -2.64
N MET A 68 6.97 -4.37 -3.90
CA MET A 68 7.06 -5.24 -5.07
C MET A 68 8.44 -5.91 -5.18
N GLU A 69 9.53 -5.17 -4.93
CA GLU A 69 10.90 -5.71 -4.86
C GLU A 69 11.05 -6.79 -3.77
N ARG A 70 10.29 -6.68 -2.68
CA ARG A 70 10.19 -7.71 -1.63
C ARG A 70 9.33 -8.92 -2.03
N GLY A 71 8.72 -8.92 -3.22
CA GLY A 71 7.86 -9.99 -3.71
C GLY A 71 6.51 -10.10 -2.97
N LEU A 72 6.08 -9.07 -2.26
CA LEU A 72 4.84 -9.11 -1.47
C LEU A 72 3.61 -8.70 -2.28
N ILE A 73 3.81 -7.85 -3.30
CA ILE A 73 2.77 -7.42 -4.24
C ILE A 73 3.28 -7.57 -5.67
N LYS A 74 2.35 -7.63 -6.62
CA LYS A 74 2.62 -7.67 -8.06
C LYS A 74 1.68 -6.73 -8.82
N LEU A 75 2.05 -6.39 -10.05
CA LEU A 75 1.17 -5.67 -10.96
C LEU A 75 -0.01 -6.57 -11.36
N ALA A 76 -1.21 -5.99 -11.41
CA ALA A 76 -2.38 -6.67 -11.96
C ALA A 76 -2.29 -6.79 -13.50
N ASP A 77 -1.63 -5.83 -14.13
CA ASP A 77 -1.37 -5.78 -15.56
C ASP A 77 0.01 -5.12 -15.76
N GLU A 78 0.94 -5.86 -16.37
CA GLU A 78 2.31 -5.39 -16.62
C GLU A 78 2.40 -4.37 -17.75
N THR A 79 1.40 -4.32 -18.63
CA THR A 79 1.33 -3.39 -19.76
C THR A 79 0.73 -2.03 -19.38
N ALA A 80 0.17 -1.92 -18.17
CA ALA A 80 -0.47 -0.71 -17.70
C ALA A 80 0.52 0.46 -17.58
N SER A 81 0.13 1.62 -18.11
CA SER A 81 0.90 2.85 -17.93
C SER A 81 0.99 3.26 -16.46
N ASP A 82 1.99 4.06 -16.10
CA ASP A 82 2.28 4.44 -14.72
C ASP A 82 1.08 5.00 -13.95
N LYS A 83 0.20 5.76 -14.64
CA LYS A 83 -1.01 6.35 -14.05
C LYS A 83 -2.08 5.31 -13.70
N HIS A 84 -2.10 4.18 -14.40
CA HIS A 84 -3.13 3.15 -14.29
C HIS A 84 -2.64 1.88 -13.60
N LYS A 85 -1.41 1.88 -13.07
CA LYS A 85 -0.86 0.76 -12.31
C LYS A 85 -1.76 0.39 -11.13
N LYS A 86 -2.17 -0.88 -11.15
CA LYS A 86 -2.93 -1.56 -10.09
C LYS A 86 -2.09 -2.69 -9.55
N TYR A 87 -2.18 -2.91 -8.25
CA TYR A 87 -1.39 -3.92 -7.56
C TYR A 87 -2.29 -4.90 -6.83
N LEU A 88 -1.81 -6.13 -6.76
CA LEU A 88 -2.41 -7.27 -6.07
C LEU A 88 -1.39 -7.87 -5.08
N PRO A 89 -1.83 -8.55 -4.02
CA PRO A 89 -0.90 -9.35 -3.23
C PRO A 89 -0.31 -10.47 -4.10
N PHE A 90 0.90 -10.93 -3.77
CA PHE A 90 1.65 -11.86 -4.64
C PHE A 90 0.89 -13.14 -5.04
N TRP A 91 0.07 -13.65 -4.13
CA TRP A 91 -0.69 -14.90 -4.27
C TRP A 91 -1.97 -14.78 -5.12
N ALA A 92 -2.38 -13.56 -5.50
CA ALA A 92 -3.69 -13.28 -6.08
C ALA A 92 -3.74 -13.20 -7.60
#